data_AF-A0A536F7D2-F1
#
_entry.id   AF-A0A536F7D2-F1
#
_cell.length_a   1.000
_cell.length_b   1.000
_cell.length_c   1.000
_cell.angle_alpha   90.00
_cell.angle_beta   90.00
_cell.angle_gamma   90.00
#
_symmetry.space_group_name_H-M   'P 1'
#
loop_
_entity.id
_entity.type
_entity.pdbx_description
1 polymer ?
#
loop_
_entity_poly.entity_id
_entity_poly.type
_entity_poly.pdbx_seq_one_letter_code
_entity_poly.pdbx_strand_id
1 'polypeptide(L)'
;MSRVVLLGLDGFPHRAISPGLTPRMWALAEAGGRAAAGGITDLPSSTDPGFCSLLTGCYPRTHGVRTTSWRYARLPDWAGVETPRVPTIFDACRTAGIRSTAVVGDDRGLLATGAASRRWPPNGVI
;
A
#
# COMPACT_ATOMS: atom_id res chain seq x y z
N MET A 1 7.19 -22.21 9.91
CA MET A 1 6.29 -21.03 9.88
C MET A 1 6.52 -20.29 8.59
N SER A 2 5.45 -20.00 7.84
CA SER A 2 5.52 -19.23 6.60
C SER A 2 5.58 -17.73 6.89
N ARG A 3 6.34 -16.99 6.08
CA ARG A 3 6.36 -15.51 6.11
C ARG A 3 5.55 -15.00 4.92
N VAL A 4 4.72 -14.00 5.16
CA VAL A 4 3.98 -13.31 4.10
C VAL A 4 4.66 -11.99 3.82
N VAL A 5 4.91 -11.70 2.54
CA VAL A 5 5.46 -10.43 2.08
C VAL A 5 4.46 -9.81 1.12
N LEU A 6 3.99 -8.61 1.46
CA LEU A 6 3.23 -7.75 0.56
C LEU A 6 4.18 -6.70 0.00
N LEU A 7 4.44 -6.74 -1.31
CA LEU A 7 5.30 -5.79 -2.01
C LEU A 7 4.44 -4.89 -2.89
N GLY A 8 4.40 -3.60 -2.55
CA GLY A 8 3.81 -2.57 -3.42
C GLY A 8 4.89 -1.83 -4.20
N LEU A 9 4.69 -1.69 -5.51
CA LEU A 9 5.57 -0.95 -6.40
C LEU A 9 4.80 0.26 -6.92
N ASP A 10 5.16 1.45 -6.46
CA ASP A 10 4.44 2.67 -6.82
C ASP A 10 4.61 2.99 -8.33
N GLY A 11 3.51 3.36 -8.98
CA GLY A 11 3.47 3.65 -10.42
C GLY A 11 3.87 2.49 -11.34
N PHE A 12 3.97 1.25 -10.84
CA PHE A 12 4.46 0.11 -11.62
C PHE A 12 3.38 -0.45 -12.56
N PRO A 13 3.56 -0.35 -13.88
CA PRO A 13 2.50 -0.72 -14.82
C PRO A 13 2.47 -2.24 -15.04
N HIS A 14 1.27 -2.83 -15.11
CA HIS A 14 1.09 -4.27 -15.34
C HIS A 14 1.87 -4.80 -16.56
N ARG A 15 1.93 -4.02 -17.65
CA ARG A 15 2.67 -4.37 -18.89
C ARG A 15 4.18 -4.53 -18.70
N ALA A 16 4.75 -4.03 -17.60
CA ALA A 16 6.17 -4.22 -17.31
C ALA A 16 6.48 -5.66 -16.92
N ILE A 17 5.48 -6.43 -16.46
CA ILE A 17 5.65 -7.84 -16.11
C ILE A 17 5.78 -8.66 -17.40
N SER A 18 7.03 -8.87 -17.81
CA SER A 18 7.38 -9.60 -19.04
C SER A 18 8.69 -10.37 -18.89
N PRO A 19 8.96 -11.39 -19.72
CA PRO A 19 10.23 -12.12 -19.70
C PRO A 19 11.44 -11.21 -19.95
N GLY A 20 11.30 -10.19 -20.80
CA GLY A 20 12.40 -9.32 -21.21
C GLY A 20 12.73 -8.20 -20.20
N LEU A 21 11.73 -7.66 -19.50
CA LEU A 21 11.94 -6.52 -18.59
C LEU A 21 12.05 -6.94 -17.12
N THR A 22 11.23 -7.89 -16.67
CA THR A 22 11.21 -8.36 -15.28
C THR A 22 11.21 -9.89 -15.21
N PRO A 23 12.29 -10.55 -15.66
CA PRO A 23 12.33 -12.01 -15.83
C PRO A 23 11.99 -12.79 -14.55
N ARG A 24 12.40 -12.27 -13.37
CA ARG A 24 12.11 -12.91 -12.08
C ARG A 24 10.64 -12.78 -11.66
N MET A 25 10.03 -11.61 -11.88
CA MET A 25 8.61 -11.42 -11.60
C MET A 25 7.76 -12.24 -12.56
N TRP A 26 8.18 -12.31 -13.83
CA TRP A 26 7.54 -13.18 -14.82
C TRP A 26 7.56 -14.65 -14.38
N ALA A 27 8.74 -15.17 -13.99
CA ALA A 27 8.86 -16.54 -13.49
C ALA A 27 7.98 -16.80 -12.25
N LEU A 28 7.90 -15.86 -11.30
CA LEU A 28 7.00 -15.97 -10.16
C LEU A 28 5.52 -16.00 -10.57
N ALA A 29 5.15 -15.20 -11.56
CA ALA A 29 3.78 -15.09 -12.04
C ALA A 29 3.34 -16.36 -12.80
N GLU A 30 4.26 -17.01 -13.51
CA GLU A 30 4.01 -18.27 -14.23
C GLU A 30 4.03 -19.51 -13.31
N ALA A 31 4.89 -19.52 -12.29
CA ALA A 31 4.96 -20.62 -11.33
C ALA A 31 3.89 -20.54 -10.22
N GLY A 32 3.31 -19.34 -10.02
CA GLY A 32 2.32 -19.05 -9.00
C GLY A 32 0.96 -18.68 -9.59
N GLY A 33 0.28 -17.74 -8.93
CA GLY A 33 -0.98 -17.17 -9.42
C GLY A 33 -0.81 -15.70 -9.81
N ARG A 34 -1.45 -15.31 -10.92
CA ARG A 34 -1.52 -13.91 -11.36
C ARG A 34 -2.90 -13.57 -11.91
N ALA A 35 -3.34 -12.33 -11.69
CA ALA A 35 -4.48 -11.77 -12.42
C ALA A 35 -4.01 -11.43 -13.84
N ALA A 36 -4.47 -12.17 -14.85
CA ALA A 36 -3.95 -12.06 -16.22
C ALA A 36 -4.17 -10.67 -16.86
N ALA A 37 -5.23 -9.98 -16.46
CA ALA A 37 -5.57 -8.62 -16.91
C ALA A 37 -5.13 -7.52 -15.90
N GLY A 38 -4.41 -7.89 -14.84
CA GLY A 38 -4.07 -6.99 -13.74
C GLY A 38 -5.24 -6.73 -12.79
N GLY A 39 -5.02 -5.81 -11.84
CA GLY A 39 -6.04 -5.26 -10.95
C GLY A 39 -6.43 -3.84 -11.37
N ILE A 40 -7.63 -3.42 -11.01
CA ILE A 40 -8.12 -2.06 -11.24
C ILE A 40 -8.00 -1.29 -9.92
N THR A 41 -7.33 -0.13 -9.97
CA THR A 41 -7.31 0.82 -8.86
C THR A 41 -8.44 1.84 -9.04
N ASP A 42 -8.96 2.37 -7.93
CA ASP A 42 -9.95 3.44 -7.98
C ASP A 42 -9.37 4.75 -8.51
N LEU A 43 -10.25 5.63 -8.98
CA LEU A 43 -9.87 6.99 -9.40
C LEU A 43 -10.06 8.00 -8.23
N PRO A 44 -9.07 8.88 -7.98
CA PRO A 44 -7.82 9.02 -8.73
C PRO A 44 -6.83 7.88 -8.46
N SER A 45 -6.20 7.40 -9.53
CA SER A 45 -5.12 6.40 -9.48
C SER A 45 -3.83 7.05 -8.98
N SER A 46 -3.79 7.42 -7.70
CA SER A 46 -2.63 8.04 -7.05
C SER A 46 -2.15 7.23 -5.84
N THR A 47 -0.93 7.53 -5.39
CA THR A 47 -0.19 6.78 -4.37
C THR A 47 -1.00 6.56 -3.08
N ASP A 48 -1.32 7.63 -2.34
CA ASP A 48 -1.97 7.50 -1.02
C ASP A 48 -3.33 6.75 -1.07
N PRO A 49 -4.28 7.07 -1.98
CA PRO A 49 -5.53 6.31 -2.09
C PRO A 49 -5.30 4.83 -2.41
N GLY A 50 -4.45 4.52 -3.40
CA GLY A 50 -4.21 3.15 -3.84
C GLY A 50 -3.57 2.29 -2.75
N PHE A 51 -2.55 2.80 -2.07
CA PHE A 51 -1.93 2.09 -0.95
C PHE A 51 -2.86 1.98 0.27
N CYS A 52 -3.68 3.00 0.56
CA CYS A 52 -4.68 2.88 1.62
C CYS A 52 -5.72 1.82 1.29
N SER A 53 -6.17 1.71 0.05
CA SER A 53 -7.08 0.64 -0.36
C SER A 53 -6.43 -0.74 -0.18
N LEU A 54 -5.16 -0.88 -0.57
CA LEU A 54 -4.40 -2.13 -0.37
C LEU A 54 -4.26 -2.52 1.11
N LEU A 55 -3.97 -1.56 1.99
CA LEU A 55 -3.71 -1.81 3.40
C LEU A 55 -4.98 -1.98 4.24
N THR A 56 -6.10 -1.40 3.81
CA THR A 56 -7.39 -1.47 4.53
C THR A 56 -8.36 -2.49 3.93
N GLY A 57 -8.11 -2.97 2.71
CA GLY A 57 -9.05 -3.80 1.96
C GLY A 57 -10.35 -3.08 1.59
N CYS A 58 -10.38 -1.75 1.67
CA CYS A 58 -11.56 -0.91 1.47
C CYS A 58 -11.35 0.04 0.29
N TYR A 59 -12.43 0.53 -0.32
CA TYR A 59 -12.35 1.59 -1.33
C TYR A 59 -12.18 3.00 -0.70
N PRO A 60 -11.69 4.02 -1.44
CA PRO A 60 -11.50 5.39 -0.96
C PRO A 60 -12.72 6.06 -0.35
N ARG A 61 -13.92 5.68 -0.81
CA ARG A 61 -15.18 6.13 -0.19
C ARG A 61 -15.27 5.75 1.30
N THR A 62 -14.75 4.57 1.65
CA THR A 62 -14.84 3.98 2.99
C THR A 62 -13.67 4.41 3.87
N HIS A 63 -12.42 4.29 3.40
CA HIS A 63 -11.27 4.68 4.22
C HIS A 63 -11.02 6.19 4.26
N GLY A 64 -11.55 6.97 3.31
CA GLY A 64 -11.56 8.43 3.35
C GLY A 64 -10.32 9.13 2.74
N VAL A 65 -9.24 8.39 2.51
CA VAL A 65 -8.05 8.90 1.78
C VAL A 65 -8.36 8.90 0.28
N ARG A 66 -8.61 10.07 -0.29
CA ARG A 66 -9.14 10.24 -1.67
C ARG A 66 -8.19 10.96 -2.61
N THR A 67 -7.15 11.58 -2.08
CA THR A 67 -6.14 12.29 -2.86
C THR A 67 -4.78 12.11 -2.20
N THR A 68 -3.74 12.28 -3.00
CA THR A 68 -2.36 12.31 -2.51
C THR A 68 -2.01 13.75 -2.14
N SER A 69 -1.58 13.97 -0.89
CA SER A 69 -1.26 15.33 -0.42
C SER A 69 0.06 15.83 -1.04
N TRP A 70 0.00 16.95 -1.79
CA TRP A 70 1.21 17.58 -2.32
C TRP A 70 1.92 18.37 -1.22
N ARG A 71 3.22 18.15 -1.04
CA ARG A 71 4.07 18.86 -0.05
C ARG A 71 3.49 18.95 1.37
N TYR A 72 2.79 17.90 1.84
CA TYR A 72 2.27 17.88 3.22
C TYR A 72 1.24 18.99 3.51
N ALA A 73 0.63 19.54 2.47
CA ALA A 73 -0.47 20.48 2.68
C ALA A 73 -1.59 19.73 3.42
N ARG A 74 -2.05 20.32 4.53
CA ARG A 74 -3.29 19.90 5.16
C ARG A 74 -4.37 19.88 4.09
N LEU A 75 -5.02 18.74 3.93
CA LEU A 75 -6.08 18.62 2.95
C LEU A 75 -7.29 19.41 3.45
N PRO A 76 -7.95 20.20 2.60
CA PRO A 76 -9.25 20.73 2.96
C PRO A 76 -10.23 19.56 3.10
N ASP A 77 -11.19 19.66 4.04
CA ASP A 77 -12.08 18.55 4.40
C ASP A 77 -12.82 17.92 3.20
N TRP A 78 -13.12 18.72 2.18
CA TRP A 78 -13.78 18.25 0.96
C TRP A 78 -12.89 17.33 0.10
N ALA A 79 -11.56 17.46 0.19
CA ALA A 79 -10.59 16.69 -0.59
C ALA A 79 -10.31 15.30 0.01
N GLY A 80 -10.64 15.08 1.30
CA GLY A 80 -10.47 13.81 1.99
C GLY A 80 -9.71 13.95 3.30
N VAL A 81 -9.13 12.83 3.75
CA VAL A 81 -8.25 12.78 4.93
C VAL A 81 -6.88 12.24 4.57
N GLU A 82 -5.89 12.60 5.37
CA GLU A 82 -4.49 12.22 5.22
C GLU A 82 -4.21 10.77 5.65
N THR A 83 -5.01 10.22 6.57
CA THR A 83 -4.88 8.85 7.07
C THR A 83 -6.22 8.11 7.02
N PRO A 84 -6.22 6.78 6.81
CA PRO A 84 -7.45 6.01 6.73
C PRO A 84 -8.25 6.06 8.04
N ARG A 85 -9.58 6.17 7.92
CA ARG A 85 -10.54 6.16 9.05
C ARG A 85 -10.90 4.75 9.53
N VAL A 86 -10.34 3.72 8.89
CA VAL A 86 -10.62 2.31 9.16
C VAL A 86 -9.33 1.57 9.48
N PRO A 87 -9.38 0.46 10.25
CA PRO A 87 -8.20 -0.31 10.58
C PRO A 87 -7.46 -0.84 9.34
N THR A 88 -6.14 -0.90 9.44
CA THR A 88 -5.26 -1.49 8.43
C THR A 88 -4.98 -2.96 8.75
N ILE A 89 -4.36 -3.67 7.80
CA ILE A 89 -3.78 -5.01 8.03
C ILE A 89 -2.80 -5.02 9.21
N PHE A 90 -2.10 -3.92 9.48
CA PHE A 90 -1.19 -3.82 10.62
C PHE A 90 -1.94 -3.82 11.95
N ASP A 91 -3.10 -3.15 12.01
CA ASP A 91 -3.97 -3.18 13.19
C ASP A 91 -4.49 -4.60 13.43
N ALA A 92 -4.92 -5.29 12.36
CA ALA A 92 -5.36 -6.68 12.44
C ALA A 92 -4.24 -7.62 12.93
N CYS A 93 -3.02 -7.48 12.41
CA CYS A 93 -1.85 -8.23 12.87
C CYS A 93 -1.59 -7.99 14.36
N ARG A 94 -1.59 -6.73 14.81
CA ARG A 94 -1.36 -6.38 16.22
C ARG A 94 -2.42 -7.01 17.12
N THR A 95 -3.70 -6.91 16.77
CA THR A 95 -4.81 -7.53 17.53
C THR A 95 -4.68 -9.05 17.61
N ALA A 96 -4.19 -9.69 16.54
CA ALA A 96 -3.96 -11.14 16.50
C ALA A 96 -2.63 -11.59 17.14
N GLY A 97 -1.82 -10.68 17.68
CA GLY A 97 -0.49 -11.02 18.22
C GLY A 97 0.54 -11.42 17.15
N ILE A 98 0.29 -11.09 15.87
CA ILE A 98 1.18 -11.39 14.75
C ILE A 98 2.18 -10.25 14.59
N ARG A 99 3.48 -10.57 14.60
CA ARG A 99 4.53 -9.58 14.34
C ARG A 99 4.54 -9.19 12.86
N SER A 100 4.52 -7.89 12.60
CA SER A 100 4.54 -7.30 11.28
C SER A 100 5.61 -6.22 11.15
N THR A 101 6.13 -6.01 9.95
CA THR A 101 7.10 -4.95 9.64
C THR A 101 6.57 -4.15 8.45
N ALA A 102 6.51 -2.84 8.59
CA ALA A 102 6.25 -1.93 7.48
C ALA A 102 7.57 -1.35 6.96
N VAL A 103 7.81 -1.42 5.66
CA VAL A 103 8.96 -0.81 4.98
C VAL A 103 8.41 -0.01 3.83
N VAL A 104 8.66 1.29 3.81
CA VAL A 104 8.18 2.17 2.75
C VAL A 104 9.29 3.10 2.29
N GLY A 105 9.23 3.53 1.03
CA GLY A 105 10.22 4.42 0.42
C GLY A 105 10.08 5.89 0.88
N ASP A 106 8.93 6.25 1.43
CA ASP A 106 8.64 7.58 1.98
C ASP A 106 7.49 7.37 2.99
N ASP A 107 7.80 7.23 4.30
CA ASP A 107 6.75 7.06 5.33
C ASP A 107 6.37 8.39 5.94
N ARG A 108 5.39 9.04 5.33
CA ARG A 108 4.87 10.31 5.86
C ARG A 108 3.84 10.09 6.97
N GLY A 109 3.70 8.85 7.49
CA GLY A 109 2.64 8.45 8.43
C GLY A 109 1.25 8.33 7.79
N LEU A 110 1.12 8.64 6.51
CA LEU A 110 -0.14 8.71 5.76
C LEU A 110 -0.77 7.32 5.52
N LEU A 111 0.05 6.27 5.44
CA LEU A 111 -0.41 4.89 5.24
C LEU A 111 -0.85 4.19 6.54
N ALA A 112 -0.93 4.92 7.65
CA ALA A 112 -1.31 4.39 8.97
C ALA A 112 -0.54 3.11 9.37
N THR A 113 0.77 3.07 9.07
CA THR A 113 1.67 1.95 9.41
C THR A 113 1.96 1.82 10.91
N GLY A 114 1.41 2.72 11.75
CA GLY A 114 1.73 2.85 13.17
C GLY A 114 1.45 1.60 14.02
N ALA A 115 0.62 0.68 13.54
CA ALA A 115 0.36 -0.60 14.19
C ALA A 115 1.39 -1.70 13.91
N ALA A 116 2.31 -1.48 12.96
CA ALA A 116 3.36 -2.44 12.65
C ALA A 116 4.34 -2.59 13.83
N SER A 117 4.81 -3.81 14.08
CA SER A 117 5.77 -4.08 15.15
C SER A 117 7.14 -3.43 14.91
N ARG A 118 7.51 -3.24 13.64
CA ARG A 118 8.69 -2.49 13.21
C ARG A 118 8.37 -1.65 11.99
N ARG A 119 9.07 -0.52 11.85
CA ARG A 119 8.94 0.40 10.72
C ARG A 119 10.30 0.78 10.16
N TRP A 120 10.39 0.93 8.85
CA TRP A 120 11.53 1.50 8.14
C TRP A 120 11.03 2.47 7.05
N PRO A 121 11.63 3.66 6.93
CA PRO A 121 12.70 4.18 7.78
C PRO A 121 12.24 4.52 9.22
N PRO A 122 13.14 4.50 10.22
CA PRO A 122 12.80 4.93 11.57
C PRO A 122 12.38 6.41 11.54
N ASN A 123 11.27 6.75 12.18
CA ASN A 123 10.65 8.09 12.16
C ASN A 123 10.09 8.55 10.80
N GLY A 124 10.10 7.69 9.78
CA GLY A 124 9.47 7.95 8.49
C GLY A 124 10.23 8.85 7.52
N VAL A 125 11.51 9.12 7.80
CA VAL A 125 12.40 9.87 6.91
C VAL A 125 13.56 8.96 6.50
N ILE A 126 13.78 8.80 5.19
CA ILE A 126 14.98 8.13 4.67
C ILE A 126 16.21 8.97 4.96
#